data_AF-A0A397HBD9-F1
#
_entry.id   AF-A0A397HBD9-F1
#
_cell.length_a   1.000
_cell.length_b   1.000
_cell.length_c   1.000
_cell.angle_alpha   90.00
_cell.angle_beta   90.00
_cell.angle_gamma   90.00
#
_symmetry.space_group_name_H-M   'P 1'
#
loop_
_entity.id
_entity.type
_entity.pdbx_description
1 polymer ?
#
loop_
_entity_poly.entity_id
_entity_poly.type
_entity_poly.pdbx_seq_one_letter_code
_entity_poly.pdbx_strand_id
1 'polypeptide(L)'
;MMDVECCYRFWNWFAHHLSNFGFVWNWKDWENVLQLDPSHPKICFIRETLEKTIRYSYYDRIRTSMPEEFLAIFPPSEPSINFRYEDSQHPLYNLSTNLINKLRAKSPNNEIKSILEEVGKNFPEMPQLEQEQTIRDLFIQCVLMLGSKSFSHVLNVIERYLPILQALNETPEARLHTVKIVAEFWVNNTQFLGILLDKLLNYRVIDAFAVISWLFSDELGKDIAKSYVWEITKNTINKVISRVKQVANKLETITNPAIERGSLGVDITSEEHKKVSPDEIQNIENTLNMVTREQKEVLSKMIQMFVTMLDNKLKEYSVKEIQDPLSQLWFWWAYGFFKEISRTYQPQISTFMVTLKTVVLSPGIDDRILNVIEMVNAFERFINATVENDF
;
A
#
# COMPACT_ATOMS: atom_id res chain seq x y z
N MET A 1 16.66 -19.46 -8.86
CA MET A 1 16.71 -18.28 -7.96
C MET A 1 15.85 -18.55 -6.73
N MET A 2 16.21 -18.03 -5.55
CA MET A 2 15.41 -18.16 -4.31
C MET A 2 14.02 -17.55 -4.50
N ASP A 3 12.94 -18.18 -4.00
CA ASP A 3 11.58 -17.62 -4.17
C ASP A 3 11.48 -16.16 -3.68
N VAL A 4 10.74 -15.32 -4.42
CA VAL A 4 10.63 -13.88 -4.18
C VAL A 4 10.15 -13.55 -2.76
N GLU A 5 9.21 -14.33 -2.23
CA GLU A 5 8.76 -14.17 -0.85
C GLU A 5 9.89 -14.40 0.16
N CYS A 6 10.73 -15.42 -0.09
CA CYS A 6 11.88 -15.72 0.74
C CYS A 6 12.94 -14.62 0.66
N CYS A 7 13.19 -14.06 -0.53
CA CYS A 7 14.06 -12.89 -0.68
C CYS A 7 13.54 -11.73 0.20
N TYR A 8 12.23 -11.45 0.14
CA TYR A 8 11.60 -10.40 0.93
C TYR A 8 11.78 -10.60 2.44
N ARG A 9 11.54 -11.83 2.93
CA ARG A 9 11.75 -12.16 4.33
C ARG A 9 13.22 -12.06 4.73
N PHE A 10 14.12 -12.44 3.84
CA PHE A 10 15.55 -12.50 4.11
C PHE A 10 16.17 -11.11 4.31
N TRP A 11 15.92 -10.13 3.43
CA TRP A 11 16.46 -8.78 3.63
C TRP A 11 15.87 -8.08 4.86
N ASN A 12 14.61 -8.34 5.20
CA ASN A 12 13.96 -7.79 6.39
C ASN A 12 14.58 -8.37 7.67
N TRP A 13 14.70 -9.71 7.73
CA TRP A 13 15.37 -10.39 8.83
C TRP A 13 16.81 -9.91 8.98
N PHE A 14 17.55 -9.84 7.87
CA PHE A 14 18.96 -9.49 7.88
C PHE A 14 19.18 -8.04 8.30
N ALA A 15 18.39 -7.09 7.79
CA ALA A 15 18.47 -5.69 8.22
C ALA A 15 18.14 -5.54 9.72
N HIS A 16 17.13 -6.26 10.22
CA HIS A 16 16.82 -6.28 11.63
C HIS A 16 17.95 -6.91 12.46
N HIS A 17 18.53 -8.02 12.01
CA HIS A 17 19.72 -8.62 12.62
C HIS A 17 20.85 -7.59 12.72
N LEU A 18 21.26 -6.96 11.61
CA LEU A 18 22.31 -5.95 11.59
C LEU A 18 22.05 -4.80 12.59
N SER A 19 20.79 -4.37 12.75
CA SER A 19 20.43 -3.33 13.71
C SER A 19 20.72 -3.68 15.17
N ASN A 20 20.77 -4.98 15.50
CA ASN A 20 21.09 -5.48 16.83
C ASN A 20 22.59 -5.71 17.05
N PHE A 21 23.40 -5.73 15.98
CA PHE A 21 24.85 -5.98 16.02
C PHE A 21 25.66 -4.80 15.48
N GLY A 22 25.18 -3.57 15.71
CA GLY A 22 25.90 -2.34 15.38
C GLY A 22 26.04 -2.03 13.90
N PHE A 23 25.24 -2.68 13.04
CA PHE A 23 25.27 -2.58 11.58
C PHE A 23 26.58 -3.05 10.93
N VAL A 24 27.33 -3.93 11.60
CA VAL A 24 28.61 -4.44 11.10
C VAL A 24 28.39 -5.63 10.16
N TRP A 25 28.89 -5.53 8.94
CA TRP A 25 28.93 -6.62 7.97
C TRP A 25 30.11 -6.48 7.01
N ASN A 26 30.68 -7.59 6.55
CA ASN A 26 31.77 -7.57 5.57
C ASN A 26 31.22 -7.36 4.13
N TRP A 27 30.80 -6.14 3.82
CA TRP A 27 30.24 -5.80 2.51
C TRP A 27 31.23 -6.02 1.35
N LYS A 28 32.54 -5.93 1.60
CA LYS A 28 33.57 -6.13 0.56
C LYS A 28 33.53 -7.52 -0.06
N ASP A 29 33.14 -8.55 0.69
CA ASP A 29 32.99 -9.92 0.16
C ASP A 29 31.88 -10.02 -0.93
N TRP A 30 31.06 -8.98 -1.08
CA TRP A 30 29.93 -8.91 -2.00
C TRP A 30 30.17 -7.95 -3.17
N GLU A 31 31.38 -7.39 -3.33
CA GLU A 31 31.69 -6.38 -4.36
C GLU A 31 31.36 -6.86 -5.78
N ASN A 32 31.58 -8.14 -6.07
CA ASN A 32 31.27 -8.74 -7.37
C ASN A 32 29.78 -8.64 -7.76
N VAL A 33 28.88 -8.43 -6.79
CA VAL A 33 27.45 -8.24 -7.02
C VAL A 33 27.18 -6.93 -7.75
N LEU A 34 28.02 -5.90 -7.56
CA LEU A 34 27.85 -4.56 -8.15
C LEU A 34 27.87 -4.55 -9.69
N GLN A 35 28.38 -5.61 -10.32
CA GLN A 35 28.43 -5.78 -11.77
C GLN A 35 27.16 -6.40 -12.36
N LEU A 36 26.20 -6.81 -11.50
CA LEU A 36 24.96 -7.44 -11.92
C LEU A 36 23.90 -6.38 -12.26
N ASP A 37 22.84 -6.82 -12.97
CA ASP A 37 21.68 -5.98 -13.28
C ASP A 37 21.06 -5.36 -12.00
N PRO A 38 20.61 -4.09 -12.03
CA PRO A 38 20.00 -3.43 -10.87
C PRO A 38 18.76 -4.14 -10.28
N SER A 39 18.10 -4.98 -11.07
CA SER A 39 16.96 -5.82 -10.68
C SER A 39 17.37 -7.23 -10.27
N HIS A 40 18.66 -7.56 -10.32
CA HIS A 40 19.15 -8.88 -9.93
C HIS A 40 18.92 -9.10 -8.42
N PRO A 41 18.45 -10.29 -7.97
CA PRO A 41 18.06 -10.50 -6.58
C PRO A 41 19.14 -10.18 -5.54
N LYS A 42 20.41 -10.39 -5.88
CA LYS A 42 21.54 -10.02 -5.01
C LYS A 42 21.72 -8.50 -4.87
N ILE A 43 21.58 -7.73 -5.95
CA ILE A 43 21.62 -6.26 -5.89
C ILE A 43 20.42 -5.75 -5.08
N CYS A 44 19.22 -6.25 -5.39
CA CYS A 44 18.01 -5.91 -4.65
C CYS A 44 18.17 -6.21 -3.17
N PHE A 45 18.68 -7.39 -2.80
CA PHE A 45 18.93 -7.73 -1.40
C PHE A 45 19.77 -6.68 -0.67
N ILE A 46 20.90 -6.26 -1.27
CA ILE A 46 21.77 -5.25 -0.65
C ILE A 46 21.05 -3.90 -0.56
N ARG A 47 20.45 -3.43 -1.66
CA ARG A 47 19.71 -2.16 -1.71
C ARG A 47 18.59 -2.11 -0.68
N GLU A 48 17.73 -3.14 -0.64
CA GLU A 48 16.60 -3.19 0.29
C GLU A 48 17.07 -3.38 1.74
N THR A 49 18.14 -4.14 2.01
CA THR A 49 18.73 -4.21 3.34
C THR A 49 19.22 -2.83 3.81
N LEU A 50 19.93 -2.09 2.97
CA LEU A 50 20.43 -0.75 3.31
C LEU A 50 19.30 0.25 3.53
N GLU A 51 18.25 0.17 2.70
CA GLU A 51 17.04 0.97 2.86
C GLU A 51 16.38 0.71 4.24
N LYS A 52 16.30 -0.55 4.67
CA LYS A 52 15.79 -0.92 6.00
C LYS A 52 16.71 -0.53 7.14
N THR A 53 18.04 -0.67 7.01
CA THR A 53 18.96 -0.24 8.07
C THR A 53 18.94 1.26 8.28
N ILE A 54 18.72 2.06 7.21
CA ILE A 54 18.47 3.50 7.33
C ILE A 54 17.20 3.75 8.14
N ARG A 55 16.10 3.02 7.88
CA ARG A 55 14.85 3.14 8.67
C ARG A 55 15.03 2.74 10.14
N TYR A 56 15.94 1.82 10.45
CA TYR A 56 16.32 1.44 11.82
C TYR A 56 17.37 2.37 12.46
N SER A 57 17.93 3.32 11.69
CA SER A 57 18.91 4.29 12.16
C SER A 57 18.70 5.64 11.45
N TYR A 58 19.74 6.19 10.83
CA TYR A 58 19.70 7.44 10.07
C TYR A 58 20.74 7.38 8.96
N TYR A 59 20.51 8.15 7.90
CA TYR A 59 21.24 8.08 6.63
C TYR A 59 22.76 8.15 6.81
N ASP A 60 23.26 9.18 7.51
CA ASP A 60 24.70 9.42 7.67
C ASP A 60 25.45 8.29 8.37
N ARG A 61 24.85 7.69 9.41
CA ARG A 61 25.48 6.58 10.14
C ARG A 61 25.71 5.38 9.22
N ILE A 62 24.67 4.99 8.49
CA ILE A 62 24.75 3.83 7.61
C ILE A 62 25.71 4.15 6.46
N ARG A 63 25.58 5.33 5.83
CA ARG A 63 26.46 5.76 4.74
C ARG A 63 27.94 5.72 5.13
N THR A 64 28.29 6.25 6.30
CA THR A 64 29.68 6.31 6.79
C THR A 64 30.28 4.92 7.05
N SER A 65 29.44 3.92 7.34
CA SER A 65 29.87 2.54 7.58
C SER A 65 30.06 1.71 6.29
N MET A 66 29.64 2.23 5.14
CA MET A 66 29.70 1.51 3.87
C MET A 66 31.05 1.73 3.15
N PRO A 67 31.59 0.69 2.49
CA PRO A 67 32.70 0.86 1.55
C PRO A 67 32.31 1.78 0.37
N GLU A 68 33.31 2.48 -0.20
CA GLU A 68 33.10 3.48 -1.26
C GLU A 68 32.45 2.89 -2.52
N GLU A 69 32.79 1.65 -2.86
CA GLU A 69 32.30 0.93 -4.03
C GLU A 69 30.77 0.74 -3.97
N PHE A 70 30.22 0.61 -2.76
CA PHE A 70 28.79 0.40 -2.53
C PHE A 70 27.96 1.68 -2.57
N LEU A 71 28.60 2.86 -2.60
CA LEU A 71 27.88 4.13 -2.68
C LEU A 71 27.08 4.29 -3.97
N ALA A 72 27.44 3.57 -5.04
CA ALA A 72 26.70 3.55 -6.31
C ALA A 72 25.30 2.93 -6.18
N ILE A 73 25.09 2.01 -5.23
CA ILE A 73 23.79 1.38 -4.97
C ILE A 73 23.13 1.88 -3.67
N PHE A 74 23.83 2.73 -2.93
CA PHE A 74 23.29 3.40 -1.74
C PHE A 74 22.31 4.50 -2.16
N PRO A 75 21.27 4.81 -1.36
CA PRO A 75 20.37 5.91 -1.69
C PRO A 75 21.15 7.23 -1.90
N PRO A 76 20.91 7.97 -3.00
CA PRO A 76 21.75 9.10 -3.40
C PRO A 76 21.68 10.27 -2.43
N SER A 77 20.56 10.42 -1.73
CA SER A 77 20.34 11.45 -0.72
C SER A 77 19.64 10.86 0.51
N GLU A 78 19.67 11.61 1.60
CA GLU A 78 18.83 11.31 2.75
C GLU A 78 17.33 11.37 2.40
N PRO A 79 16.47 10.68 3.16
CA PRO A 79 15.03 10.74 2.94
C PRO A 79 14.49 12.17 3.02
N SER A 80 13.88 12.65 1.94
CA SER A 80 13.44 14.03 1.80
C SER A 80 12.02 14.13 1.23
N ILE A 81 11.49 15.35 1.22
CA ILE A 81 10.23 15.69 0.54
C ILE A 81 10.50 16.13 -0.90
N ASN A 82 9.46 16.06 -1.72
CA ASN A 82 9.44 16.64 -3.06
C ASN A 82 8.24 17.59 -3.16
N PHE A 83 8.42 18.84 -2.74
CA PHE A 83 7.34 19.83 -2.75
C PHE A 83 7.27 20.55 -4.10
N ARG A 84 6.17 20.33 -4.83
CA ARG A 84 6.02 20.82 -6.22
C ARG A 84 6.12 22.34 -6.36
N TYR A 85 5.73 23.08 -5.32
CA TYR A 85 5.62 24.54 -5.37
C TYR A 85 6.75 25.26 -4.65
N GLU A 86 7.94 24.65 -4.59
CA GLU A 86 9.13 25.27 -4.00
C GLU A 86 9.72 26.37 -4.90
N ASP A 87 9.65 26.20 -6.23
CA ASP A 87 10.18 27.16 -7.20
C ASP A 87 9.32 28.43 -7.27
N SER A 88 9.94 29.58 -7.01
CA SER A 88 9.35 30.92 -7.15
C SER A 88 8.79 31.23 -8.54
N GLN A 89 9.25 30.53 -9.58
CA GLN A 89 8.75 30.69 -10.95
C GLN A 89 7.48 29.88 -11.23
N HIS A 90 7.10 28.96 -10.33
CA HIS A 90 5.90 28.15 -10.52
C HIS A 90 4.64 29.05 -10.45
N PRO A 91 3.67 28.93 -11.37
CA PRO A 91 2.47 29.79 -11.39
C PRO A 91 1.67 29.81 -10.08
N LEU A 92 1.64 28.68 -9.38
CA LEU A 92 0.97 28.51 -8.08
C LEU A 92 1.85 28.82 -6.85
N TYR A 93 3.09 29.28 -7.00
CA TYR A 93 4.01 29.53 -5.88
C TYR A 93 3.44 30.49 -4.82
N ASN A 94 2.89 31.63 -5.26
CA ASN A 94 2.34 32.62 -4.34
C ASN A 94 1.10 32.10 -3.62
N LEU A 95 0.26 31.32 -4.33
CA LEU A 95 -0.93 30.71 -3.77
C LEU A 95 -0.58 29.61 -2.77
N SER A 96 0.42 28.76 -3.07
CA SER A 96 0.89 27.72 -2.15
C SER A 96 1.48 28.32 -0.88
N THR A 97 2.25 29.41 -1.00
CA THR A 97 2.83 30.13 0.13
C THR A 97 1.76 30.76 1.02
N ASN A 98 0.76 31.42 0.42
CA ASN A 98 -0.38 31.97 1.15
C ASN A 98 -1.15 30.85 1.89
N LEU A 99 -1.47 29.77 1.19
CA LEU A 99 -2.19 28.64 1.76
C LEU A 99 -1.43 28.01 2.93
N ILE A 100 -0.12 27.76 2.79
CA ILE A 100 0.71 27.24 3.90
C ILE A 100 0.67 28.18 5.11
N ASN A 101 0.72 29.49 4.91
CA ASN A 101 0.65 30.46 6.00
C ASN A 101 -0.71 30.43 6.71
N LYS A 102 -1.81 30.30 5.97
CA LYS A 102 -3.17 30.15 6.52
C LYS A 102 -3.34 28.83 7.27
N LEU A 103 -2.81 27.73 6.72
CA LEU A 103 -2.83 26.43 7.38
C LEU A 103 -2.02 26.47 8.69
N ARG A 104 -0.85 27.12 8.69
CA ARG A 104 0.01 27.32 9.87
C ARG A 104 -0.67 28.20 10.93
N ALA A 105 -1.39 29.23 10.50
CA ALA A 105 -2.23 30.08 11.35
C ALA A 105 -3.48 29.36 11.88
N LYS A 106 -3.71 28.09 11.49
CA LYS A 106 -4.85 27.28 11.91
C LYS A 106 -6.19 27.91 11.52
N SER A 107 -6.23 28.62 10.39
CA SER A 107 -7.44 29.24 9.84
C SER A 107 -8.62 28.26 9.77
N PRO A 108 -9.86 28.72 9.97
CA PRO A 108 -11.03 27.86 9.91
C PRO A 108 -11.24 27.26 8.51
N ASN A 109 -11.88 26.08 8.45
CA ASN A 109 -12.14 25.35 7.21
C ASN A 109 -12.84 26.20 6.13
N ASN A 110 -13.76 27.11 6.51
CA ASN A 110 -14.46 27.97 5.55
C ASN A 110 -13.52 28.96 4.85
N GLU A 111 -12.56 29.53 5.58
CA GLU A 111 -11.57 30.46 5.00
C GLU A 111 -10.65 29.72 4.01
N ILE A 112 -10.21 28.51 4.38
CA ILE A 112 -9.42 27.66 3.48
C ILE A 112 -10.20 27.31 2.21
N LYS A 113 -11.48 26.93 2.34
CA LYS A 113 -12.35 26.65 1.19
C LYS A 113 -12.47 27.85 0.25
N SER A 114 -12.66 29.06 0.79
CA SER A 114 -12.72 30.28 -0.05
C SER A 114 -11.42 30.51 -0.83
N ILE A 115 -10.25 30.27 -0.23
CA ILE A 115 -8.97 30.36 -0.94
C ILE A 115 -8.90 29.32 -2.08
N LEU A 116 -9.36 28.08 -1.83
CA LEU A 116 -9.37 27.04 -2.86
C LEU A 116 -10.33 27.35 -4.01
N GLU A 117 -11.46 28.00 -3.73
CA GLU A 117 -12.39 28.49 -4.76
C GLU A 117 -11.78 29.62 -5.61
N GLU A 118 -10.97 30.50 -5.01
CA GLU A 118 -10.22 31.53 -5.74
C GLU A 118 -9.18 30.91 -6.69
N VAL A 119 -8.53 29.82 -6.28
CA VAL A 119 -7.59 29.08 -7.15
C VAL A 119 -8.29 28.61 -8.43
N GLY A 120 -9.49 28.02 -8.32
CA GLY A 120 -10.26 27.60 -9.50
C GLY A 120 -10.61 28.78 -10.43
N LYS A 121 -10.96 29.94 -9.85
CA LYS A 121 -11.28 31.16 -10.60
C LYS A 121 -10.09 31.79 -11.32
N ASN A 122 -8.86 31.54 -10.85
CA ASN A 122 -7.64 32.08 -11.47
C ASN A 122 -7.30 31.39 -12.81
N PHE A 123 -7.90 30.24 -13.10
CA PHE A 123 -7.68 29.49 -14.35
C PHE A 123 -9.01 29.21 -15.07
N PRO A 124 -9.79 30.23 -15.46
CA PRO A 124 -11.15 30.05 -15.97
C PRO A 124 -11.19 29.33 -17.33
N GLU A 125 -10.10 29.38 -18.10
CA GLU A 125 -9.97 28.70 -19.40
C GLU A 125 -9.67 27.20 -19.27
N MET A 126 -9.25 26.75 -18.08
CA MET A 126 -8.92 25.36 -17.80
C MET A 126 -10.19 24.51 -17.69
N PRO A 127 -10.25 23.29 -18.24
CA PRO A 127 -11.38 22.38 -18.04
C PRO A 127 -11.68 22.15 -16.56
N GLN A 128 -12.97 22.03 -16.20
CA GLN A 128 -13.39 21.89 -14.80
C GLN A 128 -12.66 20.75 -14.06
N LEU A 129 -12.48 19.59 -14.70
CA LEU A 129 -11.78 18.46 -14.10
C LEU A 129 -10.31 18.79 -13.76
N GLU A 130 -9.63 19.53 -14.64
CA GLU A 130 -8.24 19.93 -14.44
C GLU A 130 -8.13 21.02 -13.37
N GLN A 131 -9.11 21.92 -13.27
CA GLN A 131 -9.21 22.87 -12.15
C GLN A 131 -9.36 22.13 -10.82
N GLU A 132 -10.26 21.15 -10.75
CA GLU A 132 -10.47 20.33 -9.55
C GLU A 132 -9.21 19.53 -9.16
N GLN A 133 -8.49 18.99 -10.15
CA GLN A 133 -7.19 18.33 -9.93
C GLN A 133 -6.16 19.32 -9.40
N THR A 134 -6.06 20.51 -9.98
CA THR A 134 -5.13 21.56 -9.55
C THR A 134 -5.40 22.01 -8.11
N ILE A 135 -6.67 22.22 -7.75
CA ILE A 135 -7.08 22.58 -6.38
C ILE A 135 -6.70 21.47 -5.39
N ARG A 136 -7.00 20.21 -5.75
CA ARG A 136 -6.68 19.05 -4.92
C ARG A 136 -5.18 18.89 -4.74
N ASP A 137 -4.41 18.99 -5.80
CA ASP A 137 -2.94 18.92 -5.75
C ASP A 137 -2.36 20.03 -4.87
N LEU A 138 -2.71 21.28 -5.13
CA LEU A 138 -2.26 22.43 -4.34
C LEU A 138 -2.56 22.23 -2.86
N PHE A 139 -3.79 21.85 -2.52
CA PHE A 139 -4.19 21.67 -1.13
C PHE A 139 -3.45 20.52 -0.45
N ILE A 140 -3.38 19.36 -1.09
CA ILE A 140 -2.71 18.17 -0.53
C ILE A 140 -1.21 18.46 -0.35
N GLN A 141 -0.53 19.00 -1.37
CA GLN A 141 0.88 19.40 -1.28
C GLN A 141 1.14 20.35 -0.11
N CYS A 142 0.30 21.38 0.10
CA CYS A 142 0.45 22.32 1.21
C CYS A 142 0.20 21.67 2.58
N VAL A 143 -0.78 20.76 2.69
CA VAL A 143 -1.03 19.98 3.91
C VAL A 143 0.18 19.09 4.25
N LEU A 144 0.74 18.40 3.26
CA LEU A 144 1.91 17.55 3.44
C LEU A 144 3.16 18.36 3.79
N MET A 145 3.37 19.48 3.11
CA MET A 145 4.48 20.40 3.37
C MET A 145 4.46 20.91 4.81
N LEU A 146 3.30 21.38 5.30
CA LEU A 146 3.16 21.83 6.68
C LEU A 146 3.40 20.69 7.70
N GLY A 147 3.00 19.47 7.35
CA GLY A 147 3.12 18.27 8.18
C GLY A 147 4.48 17.55 8.13
N SER A 148 5.36 17.93 7.21
CA SER A 148 6.56 17.16 6.81
C SER A 148 7.57 16.89 7.93
N LYS A 149 7.56 17.67 9.01
CA LYS A 149 8.52 17.57 10.12
C LYS A 149 8.48 16.23 10.85
N SER A 150 7.28 15.65 11.06
CA SER A 150 7.14 14.34 11.67
C SER A 150 5.73 13.76 11.46
N PHE A 151 5.56 12.46 11.71
CA PHE A 151 4.26 11.78 11.64
C PHE A 151 3.17 12.49 12.45
N SER A 152 3.47 12.91 13.68
CA SER A 152 2.49 13.60 14.52
C SER A 152 2.09 14.97 13.94
N HIS A 153 3.02 15.69 13.28
CA HIS A 153 2.70 16.98 12.66
C HIS A 153 1.73 16.79 11.49
N VAL A 154 2.01 15.86 10.57
CA VAL A 154 1.10 15.63 9.44
C VAL A 154 -0.28 15.15 9.89
N LEU A 155 -0.36 14.31 10.92
CA LEU A 155 -1.65 13.88 11.47
C LEU A 155 -2.46 15.04 12.05
N ASN A 156 -1.82 15.93 12.81
CA ASN A 156 -2.49 17.12 13.35
C ASN A 156 -3.06 18.03 12.26
N VAL A 157 -2.37 18.14 11.12
CA VAL A 157 -2.87 18.93 9.98
C VAL A 157 -4.02 18.20 9.28
N ILE A 158 -3.88 16.90 9.03
CA ILE A 158 -4.92 16.06 8.42
C ILE A 158 -6.21 16.11 9.23
N GLU A 159 -6.16 15.91 10.54
CA GLU A 159 -7.35 15.88 11.40
C GLU A 159 -8.08 17.22 11.42
N ARG A 160 -7.33 18.33 11.43
CA ARG A 160 -7.91 19.69 11.42
C ARG A 160 -8.68 19.99 10.14
N TYR A 161 -8.16 19.54 9.01
CA TYR A 161 -8.72 19.83 7.69
C TYR A 161 -9.37 18.62 7.02
N LEU A 162 -9.68 17.58 7.81
CA LEU A 162 -10.31 16.36 7.34
C LEU A 162 -11.58 16.59 6.51
N PRO A 163 -12.49 17.52 6.88
CA PRO A 163 -13.68 17.79 6.07
C PRO A 163 -13.35 18.26 4.65
N ILE A 164 -12.28 19.03 4.46
CA ILE A 164 -11.85 19.48 3.12
C ILE A 164 -11.18 18.33 2.38
N LEU A 165 -10.32 17.56 3.07
CA LEU A 165 -9.68 16.38 2.49
C LEU A 165 -10.70 15.37 1.96
N GLN A 166 -11.77 15.10 2.72
CA GLN A 166 -12.82 14.18 2.29
C GLN A 166 -13.65 14.75 1.13
N ALA A 167 -14.03 16.03 1.19
CA ALA A 167 -14.78 16.69 0.12
C ALA A 167 -14.01 16.71 -1.22
N LEU A 168 -12.69 16.89 -1.17
CA LEU A 168 -11.85 16.85 -2.37
C LEU A 168 -11.64 15.42 -2.92
N ASN A 169 -12.11 14.37 -2.22
CA ASN A 169 -11.84 12.97 -2.56
C ASN A 169 -13.13 12.12 -2.62
N GLU A 170 -14.24 12.73 -3.05
CA GLU A 170 -15.53 12.05 -3.14
C GLU A 170 -15.58 11.01 -4.27
N THR A 171 -14.89 11.23 -5.39
CA THR A 171 -14.88 10.32 -6.54
C THR A 171 -13.70 9.35 -6.53
N PRO A 172 -13.82 8.16 -7.16
CA PRO A 172 -12.69 7.23 -7.32
C PRO A 172 -11.46 7.86 -7.98
N GLU A 173 -11.67 8.69 -9.00
CA GLU A 173 -10.62 9.38 -9.74
C GLU A 173 -9.89 10.39 -8.84
N ALA A 174 -10.63 11.10 -7.98
CA ALA A 174 -10.05 12.05 -7.04
C ALA A 174 -9.20 11.35 -5.98
N ARG A 175 -9.66 10.22 -5.43
CA ARG A 175 -8.87 9.41 -4.48
C ARG A 175 -7.59 8.89 -5.11
N LEU A 176 -7.66 8.38 -6.34
CA LEU A 176 -6.47 7.96 -7.10
C LEU A 176 -5.51 9.13 -7.33
N HIS A 177 -6.04 10.31 -7.68
CA HIS A 177 -5.22 11.51 -7.84
C HIS A 177 -4.49 11.87 -6.53
N THR A 178 -5.18 11.84 -5.38
CA THR A 178 -4.56 12.07 -4.07
C THR A 178 -3.48 11.04 -3.74
N VAL A 179 -3.69 9.76 -4.06
CA VAL A 179 -2.63 8.74 -3.90
C VAL A 179 -1.38 9.11 -4.71
N LYS A 180 -1.55 9.55 -5.97
CA LYS A 180 -0.43 9.99 -6.82
C LYS A 180 0.28 11.22 -6.27
N ILE A 181 -0.45 12.22 -5.78
CA ILE A 181 0.13 13.42 -5.16
C ILE A 181 0.97 13.05 -3.93
N VAL A 182 0.44 12.18 -3.07
CA VAL A 182 1.15 11.72 -1.87
C VAL A 182 2.41 10.91 -2.23
N ALA A 183 2.32 10.07 -3.25
CA ALA A 183 3.45 9.31 -3.77
C ALA A 183 4.55 10.19 -4.34
N GLU A 184 4.19 11.21 -5.12
CA GLU A 184 5.13 12.18 -5.66
C GLU A 184 5.82 12.98 -4.55
N PHE A 185 5.06 13.45 -3.56
CA PHE A 185 5.61 14.24 -2.45
C PHE A 185 6.61 13.45 -1.61
N TRP A 186 6.38 12.16 -1.41
CA TRP A 186 7.23 11.28 -0.60
C TRP A 186 8.07 10.30 -1.44
N VAL A 187 8.34 10.60 -2.71
CA VAL A 187 9.08 9.72 -3.63
C VAL A 187 10.47 9.34 -3.08
N ASN A 188 11.12 10.25 -2.33
CA ASN A 188 12.42 10.04 -1.71
C ASN A 188 12.34 9.49 -0.28
N ASN A 189 11.14 9.23 0.25
CA ASN A 189 10.92 8.67 1.59
C ASN A 189 9.76 7.68 1.58
N THR A 190 10.05 6.48 1.07
CA THR A 190 9.07 5.40 0.87
C THR A 190 8.49 4.87 2.20
N GLN A 191 9.20 5.01 3.32
CA GLN A 191 8.68 4.69 4.65
C GLN A 191 7.54 5.64 5.02
N PHE A 192 7.75 6.95 4.85
CA PHE A 192 6.76 7.96 5.18
C PHE A 192 5.56 7.86 4.23
N LEU A 193 5.80 7.60 2.94
CA LEU A 193 4.78 7.29 1.94
C LEU A 193 3.84 6.17 2.42
N GLY A 194 4.39 5.00 2.76
CA GLY A 194 3.58 3.85 3.16
C GLY A 194 2.77 4.09 4.44
N ILE A 195 3.36 4.77 5.43
CA ILE A 195 2.66 5.13 6.68
C ILE A 195 1.54 6.12 6.41
N LEU A 196 1.78 7.12 5.56
CA LEU A 196 0.79 8.15 5.29
C LEU A 196 -0.39 7.61 4.47
N LEU A 197 -0.14 6.76 3.47
CA LEU A 197 -1.22 6.07 2.75
C LEU A 197 -2.08 5.23 3.72
N ASP A 198 -1.46 4.51 4.66
CA ASP A 198 -2.20 3.80 5.70
C ASP A 198 -3.10 4.75 6.51
N LYS A 199 -2.58 5.91 6.92
CA LYS A 199 -3.36 6.88 7.68
C LYS A 199 -4.51 7.48 6.88
N LEU A 200 -4.29 7.85 5.62
CA LEU A 200 -5.34 8.38 4.76
C LEU A 200 -6.46 7.35 4.49
N LEU A 201 -6.14 6.06 4.44
CA LEU A 201 -7.14 4.98 4.42
C LEU A 201 -7.98 4.96 5.71
N ASN A 202 -7.36 5.14 6.89
CA ASN A 202 -8.10 5.18 8.17
C ASN A 202 -9.09 6.35 8.22
N TYR A 203 -8.69 7.52 7.71
CA TYR A 203 -9.53 8.71 7.66
C TYR A 203 -10.53 8.73 6.49
N ARG A 204 -10.57 7.67 5.65
CA ARG A 204 -11.40 7.59 4.45
C ARG A 204 -11.18 8.76 3.48
N VAL A 205 -9.97 9.31 3.44
CA VAL A 205 -9.56 10.32 2.46
C VAL A 205 -9.24 9.64 1.12
N ILE A 206 -8.70 8.42 1.19
CA ILE A 206 -8.50 7.53 0.06
C ILE A 206 -9.09 6.17 0.41
N ASP A 207 -9.24 5.30 -0.59
CA ASP A 207 -9.67 3.92 -0.40
C ASP A 207 -8.63 2.91 -0.91
N ALA A 208 -8.81 1.64 -0.54
CA ALA A 208 -7.88 0.58 -0.91
C ALA A 208 -7.84 0.36 -2.43
N PHE A 209 -8.95 0.61 -3.13
CA PHE A 209 -9.03 0.45 -4.58
C PHE A 209 -8.12 1.45 -5.31
N ALA A 210 -8.10 2.72 -4.87
CA ALA A 210 -7.21 3.75 -5.39
C ALA A 210 -5.74 3.40 -5.17
N VAL A 211 -5.38 2.89 -3.98
CA VAL A 211 -4.00 2.48 -3.67
C VAL A 211 -3.56 1.31 -4.55
N ILE A 212 -4.38 0.27 -4.68
CA ILE A 212 -4.10 -0.86 -5.57
C ILE A 212 -4.01 -0.39 -7.03
N SER A 213 -4.92 0.48 -7.48
CA SER A 213 -4.89 0.98 -8.85
C SER A 213 -3.62 1.78 -9.16
N TRP A 214 -3.12 2.57 -8.20
CA TRP A 214 -1.84 3.26 -8.34
C TRP A 214 -0.66 2.29 -8.39
N LEU A 215 -0.61 1.30 -7.49
CA LEU A 215 0.51 0.33 -7.37
C LEU A 215 0.81 -0.45 -8.65
N PHE A 216 -0.20 -0.64 -9.50
CA PHE A 216 -0.12 -1.37 -10.76
C PHE A 216 -0.19 -0.46 -11.99
N SER A 217 0.00 0.86 -11.81
CA SER A 217 0.20 1.77 -12.93
C SER A 217 1.51 1.48 -13.65
N ASP A 218 1.57 1.81 -14.94
CA ASP A 218 2.77 1.57 -15.78
C ASP A 218 4.02 2.27 -15.22
N GLU A 219 3.85 3.40 -14.53
CA GLU A 219 4.90 4.15 -13.85
C GLU A 219 5.62 3.29 -12.80
N LEU A 220 4.88 2.51 -12.01
CA LEU A 220 5.41 1.64 -10.97
C LEU A 220 5.84 0.27 -11.47
N GLY A 221 5.53 -0.09 -12.72
CA GLY A 221 6.07 -1.30 -13.35
C GLY A 221 7.60 -1.37 -13.29
N LYS A 222 8.29 -0.22 -13.31
CA LYS A 222 9.76 -0.12 -13.18
C LYS A 222 10.25 -0.41 -11.76
N ASP A 223 9.39 -0.18 -10.77
CA ASP A 223 9.70 -0.31 -9.35
C ASP A 223 9.28 -1.67 -8.78
N ILE A 224 8.89 -2.62 -9.63
CA ILE A 224 8.41 -3.95 -9.21
C ILE A 224 9.41 -4.69 -8.30
N ALA A 225 10.71 -4.42 -8.41
CA ALA A 225 11.73 -5.06 -7.56
C ALA A 225 12.01 -4.33 -6.22
N LYS A 226 11.42 -3.14 -5.99
CA LYS A 226 11.66 -2.33 -4.78
C LYS A 226 10.67 -2.70 -3.69
N SER A 227 11.14 -2.88 -2.44
CA SER A 227 10.34 -3.45 -1.35
C SER A 227 9.08 -2.66 -0.99
N TYR A 228 9.11 -1.33 -1.12
CA TYR A 228 8.00 -0.47 -0.69
C TYR A 228 6.69 -0.74 -1.45
N VAL A 229 6.77 -1.11 -2.74
CA VAL A 229 5.59 -1.48 -3.56
C VAL A 229 4.84 -2.65 -2.91
N TRP A 230 5.60 -3.63 -2.44
CA TRP A 230 5.11 -4.86 -1.82
C TRP A 230 4.57 -4.60 -0.41
N GLU A 231 5.28 -3.78 0.35
CA GLU A 231 4.88 -3.36 1.70
C GLU A 231 3.54 -2.64 1.66
N ILE A 232 3.38 -1.65 0.77
CA ILE A 232 2.13 -0.90 0.65
C ILE A 232 1.00 -1.80 0.18
N THR A 233 1.26 -2.69 -0.78
CA THR A 233 0.28 -3.69 -1.26
C THR A 233 -0.21 -4.56 -0.10
N LYS A 234 0.71 -5.22 0.63
CA LYS A 234 0.37 -6.11 1.74
C LYS A 234 -0.32 -5.37 2.88
N ASN A 235 0.15 -4.18 3.24
CA ASN A 235 -0.48 -3.36 4.26
C ASN A 235 -1.93 -3.00 3.89
N THR A 236 -2.16 -2.61 2.64
CA THR A 236 -3.49 -2.27 2.13
C THR A 236 -4.42 -3.48 2.19
N ILE A 237 -3.98 -4.65 1.72
CA ILE A 237 -4.79 -5.88 1.74
C ILE A 237 -5.07 -6.33 3.17
N ASN A 238 -4.03 -6.40 4.01
CA ASN A 238 -4.15 -6.80 5.41
C ASN A 238 -5.13 -5.90 6.16
N LYS A 239 -5.15 -4.60 5.85
CA LYS A 239 -6.08 -3.64 6.44
C LYS A 239 -7.53 -3.95 6.09
N VAL A 240 -7.82 -4.20 4.81
CA VAL A 240 -9.17 -4.55 4.35
C VAL A 240 -9.61 -5.88 4.98
N ILE A 241 -8.73 -6.88 5.05
CA ILE A 241 -9.01 -8.17 5.71
C ILE A 241 -9.24 -7.99 7.21
N SER A 242 -8.40 -7.19 7.88
CA SER A 242 -8.51 -6.93 9.31
C SER A 242 -9.85 -6.26 9.65
N ARG A 243 -10.34 -5.34 8.79
CA ARG A 243 -11.64 -4.70 8.98
C ARG A 243 -12.79 -5.70 8.96
N VAL A 244 -12.78 -6.68 8.05
CA VAL A 244 -13.77 -7.78 8.06
C VAL A 244 -13.70 -8.57 9.35
N LYS A 245 -12.49 -8.98 9.77
CA LYS A 245 -12.27 -9.73 11.01
C LYS A 245 -12.76 -8.96 12.24
N GLN A 246 -12.48 -7.66 12.32
CA GLN A 246 -12.93 -6.81 13.43
C GLN A 246 -14.44 -6.72 13.54
N VAL A 247 -15.15 -6.54 12.41
CA VAL A 247 -16.62 -6.46 12.40
C VAL A 247 -17.24 -7.84 12.69
N ALA A 248 -16.67 -8.91 12.15
CA ALA A 248 -17.12 -10.28 12.43
C ALA A 248 -16.95 -10.65 13.91
N ASN A 249 -15.79 -10.35 14.50
CA ASN A 249 -15.55 -10.57 15.93
C ASN A 249 -16.53 -9.75 16.78
N LYS A 250 -16.81 -8.50 16.40
CA LYS A 250 -17.78 -7.66 17.11
C LYS A 250 -19.19 -8.27 17.07
N LEU A 251 -19.60 -8.82 15.92
CA LEU A 251 -20.88 -9.53 15.79
C LEU A 251 -20.91 -10.77 16.70
N GLU A 252 -19.85 -11.58 16.69
CA GLU A 252 -19.74 -12.79 17.52
C GLU A 252 -19.81 -12.48 19.03
N THR A 253 -19.09 -11.47 19.51
CA THR A 253 -19.13 -11.05 20.92
C THR A 253 -20.54 -10.63 21.36
N ILE A 254 -21.30 -10.00 20.46
CA ILE A 254 -22.64 -9.51 20.73
C ILE A 254 -23.67 -10.65 20.68
N THR A 255 -23.55 -11.57 19.73
CA THR A 255 -24.45 -12.72 19.58
C THR A 255 -24.19 -13.81 20.63
N ASN A 256 -22.93 -14.02 21.01
CA ASN A 256 -22.49 -15.06 21.94
C ASN A 256 -21.64 -14.48 23.09
N PRO A 257 -22.25 -13.72 24.03
CA PRO A 257 -21.52 -13.11 25.16
C PRO A 257 -20.94 -14.13 26.16
N ALA A 258 -21.23 -15.43 26.00
CA ALA A 258 -20.66 -16.50 26.81
C ALA A 258 -19.18 -16.81 26.47
N ILE A 259 -18.68 -16.40 25.29
CA ILE A 259 -17.31 -16.71 24.84
C ILE A 259 -16.24 -15.95 25.64
N GLU A 260 -16.54 -14.74 26.15
CA GLU A 260 -15.60 -14.00 27.02
C GLU A 260 -15.52 -14.58 28.46
N ARG A 261 -16.57 -15.24 28.95
CA ARG A 261 -16.62 -15.78 30.32
C ARG A 261 -15.68 -16.98 30.54
N GLY A 262 -15.22 -17.62 29.47
CA GLY A 262 -14.34 -18.79 29.54
C GLY A 262 -12.84 -18.46 29.69
N SER A 263 -12.42 -17.22 29.43
CA SER A 263 -10.99 -16.85 29.41
C SER A 263 -10.53 -16.06 30.64
N LEU A 264 -11.45 -15.54 31.45
CA LEU A 264 -11.16 -14.83 32.69
C LEU A 264 -12.15 -15.36 33.73
N GLY A 265 -11.69 -16.23 34.62
CA GLY A 265 -12.48 -16.78 35.73
C GLY A 265 -12.88 -15.68 36.72
N VAL A 266 -13.90 -14.89 36.35
CA VAL A 266 -14.38 -13.74 37.11
C VAL A 266 -15.83 -13.99 37.55
N ASP A 267 -16.03 -13.68 38.83
CA ASP A 267 -17.17 -13.95 39.69
C ASP A 267 -18.57 -13.75 39.08
N ILE A 268 -19.44 -14.71 39.43
CA ILE A 268 -20.86 -14.77 39.10
C ILE A 268 -21.61 -13.82 40.05
N THR A 269 -21.50 -12.50 39.88
CA THR A 269 -22.42 -11.54 40.54
C THR A 269 -22.48 -10.19 39.79
N SER A 270 -22.93 -10.20 38.54
CA SER A 270 -23.57 -9.01 37.94
C SER A 270 -24.44 -9.45 36.76
N GLU A 271 -25.71 -9.74 37.06
CA GLU A 271 -26.76 -9.86 36.05
C GLU A 271 -27.08 -8.47 35.47
N GLU A 272 -26.25 -7.99 34.55
CA GLU A 272 -26.73 -7.10 33.50
C GLU A 272 -26.67 -7.88 32.18
N HIS A 273 -27.69 -8.71 31.95
CA HIS A 273 -28.04 -9.10 30.60
C HIS A 273 -28.40 -7.82 29.84
N LYS A 274 -27.41 -7.13 29.25
CA LYS A 274 -27.68 -6.19 28.16
C LYS A 274 -28.42 -7.01 27.10
N LYS A 275 -29.74 -6.86 27.05
CA LYS A 275 -30.56 -7.31 25.93
C LYS A 275 -30.03 -6.56 24.72
N VAL A 276 -29.18 -7.22 23.96
CA VAL A 276 -28.70 -6.72 22.68
C VAL A 276 -29.93 -6.47 21.82
N SER A 277 -30.06 -5.25 21.29
CA SER A 277 -31.18 -4.92 20.41
C SER A 277 -31.03 -5.69 19.10
N PRO A 278 -32.10 -6.33 18.58
CA PRO A 278 -32.12 -6.88 17.22
C PRO A 278 -31.65 -5.87 16.16
N ASP A 279 -31.94 -4.57 16.36
CA ASP A 279 -31.50 -3.51 15.46
C ASP A 279 -29.97 -3.30 15.47
N GLU A 280 -29.33 -3.51 16.62
CA GLU A 280 -27.87 -3.41 16.75
C GLU A 280 -27.19 -4.56 16.00
N ILE A 281 -27.71 -5.78 16.14
CA ILE A 281 -27.24 -6.96 15.38
C ILE A 281 -27.39 -6.70 13.89
N GLN A 282 -28.57 -6.28 13.44
CA GLN A 282 -28.85 -6.01 12.03
C GLN A 282 -27.90 -4.95 11.44
N ASN A 283 -27.59 -3.90 12.20
CA ASN A 283 -26.66 -2.85 11.78
C ASN A 283 -25.22 -3.38 11.62
N ILE A 284 -24.78 -4.27 12.50
CA ILE A 284 -23.46 -4.88 12.42
C ILE A 284 -23.40 -5.89 11.28
N GLU A 285 -24.44 -6.69 11.06
CA GLU A 285 -24.56 -7.58 9.90
C GLU A 285 -24.52 -6.81 8.57
N ASN A 286 -25.25 -5.69 8.47
CA ASN A 286 -25.20 -4.82 7.31
C ASN A 286 -23.78 -4.26 7.08
N THR A 287 -23.11 -3.86 8.16
CA THR A 287 -21.72 -3.42 8.11
C THR A 287 -20.79 -4.55 7.66
N LEU A 288 -20.98 -5.77 8.18
CA LEU A 288 -20.19 -6.95 7.84
C LEU A 288 -20.33 -7.29 6.36
N ASN A 289 -21.56 -7.27 5.83
CA ASN A 289 -21.83 -7.49 4.41
C ASN A 289 -21.13 -6.44 3.53
N MET A 290 -21.20 -5.17 3.93
CA MET A 290 -20.53 -4.08 3.22
C MET A 290 -19.00 -4.25 3.19
N VAL A 291 -18.36 -4.48 4.34
CA VAL A 291 -16.89 -4.61 4.40
C VAL A 291 -16.39 -5.91 3.74
N THR A 292 -17.20 -6.98 3.79
CA THR A 292 -16.89 -8.23 3.08
C THR A 292 -16.98 -8.03 1.57
N ARG A 293 -17.97 -7.27 1.09
CA ARG A 293 -18.05 -6.91 -0.34
C ARG A 293 -16.84 -6.08 -0.77
N GLU A 294 -16.49 -5.05 -0.02
CA GLU A 294 -15.30 -4.22 -0.24
C GLU A 294 -14.02 -5.07 -0.31
N GLN A 295 -13.86 -6.04 0.61
CA GLN A 295 -12.75 -6.99 0.59
C GLN A 295 -12.68 -7.79 -0.70
N LYS A 296 -13.80 -8.37 -1.15
CA LYS A 296 -13.85 -9.15 -2.39
C LYS A 296 -13.54 -8.28 -3.61
N GLU A 297 -14.07 -7.06 -3.67
CA GLU A 297 -13.82 -6.12 -4.76
C GLU A 297 -12.33 -5.74 -4.85
N VAL A 298 -11.70 -5.39 -3.73
CA VAL A 298 -10.27 -5.02 -3.67
C VAL A 298 -9.38 -6.20 -4.06
N LEU A 299 -9.62 -7.39 -3.50
CA LEU A 299 -8.84 -8.58 -3.82
C LEU A 299 -9.03 -9.00 -5.29
N SER A 300 -10.26 -8.95 -5.81
CA SER A 300 -10.55 -9.25 -7.21
C SER A 300 -9.81 -8.28 -8.14
N LYS A 301 -9.85 -6.97 -7.84
CA LYS A 301 -9.12 -5.95 -8.59
C LYS A 301 -7.63 -6.22 -8.61
N MET A 302 -7.04 -6.52 -7.45
CA MET A 302 -5.62 -6.85 -7.34
C MET A 302 -5.24 -8.05 -8.22
N ILE A 303 -6.01 -9.15 -8.16
CA ILE A 303 -5.75 -10.31 -9.01
C ILE A 303 -5.88 -9.96 -10.49
N GLN A 304 -6.92 -9.21 -10.85
CA GLN A 304 -7.11 -8.73 -12.23
C GLN A 304 -5.93 -7.91 -12.72
N MET A 305 -5.37 -7.03 -11.90
CA MET A 305 -4.23 -6.20 -12.26
C MET A 305 -2.96 -7.04 -12.44
N PHE A 306 -2.70 -8.02 -11.57
CA PHE A 306 -1.59 -8.96 -11.79
C PHE A 306 -1.74 -9.75 -13.08
N VAL A 307 -2.91 -10.34 -13.32
CA VAL A 307 -3.19 -11.13 -14.52
C VAL A 307 -2.98 -10.28 -15.77
N THR A 308 -3.56 -9.08 -15.81
CA THR A 308 -3.42 -8.16 -16.95
C THR A 308 -1.97 -7.76 -17.17
N MET A 309 -1.26 -7.38 -16.11
CA MET A 309 0.15 -6.95 -16.17
C MET A 309 1.06 -8.08 -16.68
N LEU A 310 0.90 -9.30 -16.15
CA LEU A 310 1.70 -10.46 -16.56
C LEU A 310 1.37 -10.91 -17.98
N ASP A 311 0.09 -10.96 -18.34
CA ASP A 311 -0.36 -11.36 -19.67
C ASP A 311 0.13 -10.39 -20.75
N ASN A 312 0.02 -9.08 -20.50
CA ASN A 312 0.58 -8.06 -21.39
C ASN A 312 2.09 -8.23 -21.58
N LYS A 313 2.82 -8.54 -20.50
CA LYS A 313 4.27 -8.78 -20.60
C LYS A 313 4.61 -10.05 -21.38
N LEU A 314 3.84 -11.12 -21.20
CA LEU A 314 4.03 -12.37 -21.95
C LEU A 314 3.76 -12.17 -23.44
N LYS A 315 2.75 -11.39 -23.80
CA LYS A 315 2.48 -10.99 -25.19
C LYS A 315 3.65 -10.18 -25.77
N GLU A 316 4.19 -9.21 -25.02
CA GLU A 316 5.38 -8.46 -25.42
C GLU A 316 6.59 -9.39 -25.66
N TYR A 317 6.81 -10.36 -24.78
CA TYR A 317 7.88 -11.34 -24.89
C TYR A 317 7.71 -12.29 -26.07
N SER A 318 6.48 -12.70 -26.37
CA SER A 318 6.18 -13.49 -27.56
C SER A 318 6.53 -12.74 -28.85
N VAL A 319 6.20 -11.44 -28.94
CA VAL A 319 6.58 -10.59 -30.08
C VAL A 319 8.10 -10.43 -30.20
N LYS A 320 8.82 -10.42 -29.08
CA LYS A 320 10.29 -10.35 -29.01
C LYS A 320 10.99 -11.71 -29.11
N GLU A 321 10.25 -12.78 -29.36
CA GLU A 321 10.75 -14.16 -29.45
C GLU A 321 11.52 -14.63 -28.18
N ILE A 322 11.20 -14.07 -27.02
CA ILE A 322 11.78 -14.47 -25.73
C ILE A 322 11.15 -15.80 -25.30
N GLN A 323 11.94 -16.87 -25.33
CA GLN A 323 11.48 -18.24 -25.05
C GLN A 323 11.25 -18.52 -23.56
N ASP A 324 12.10 -17.99 -22.68
CA ASP A 324 12.00 -18.18 -21.22
C ASP A 324 11.70 -16.86 -20.48
N PRO A 325 10.43 -16.50 -20.30
CA PRO A 325 10.03 -15.37 -19.47
C PRO A 325 10.51 -15.43 -18.01
N LEU A 326 10.70 -16.61 -17.40
CA LEU A 326 11.15 -16.71 -16.00
C LEU A 326 12.64 -16.36 -15.84
N SER A 327 13.42 -16.39 -16.92
CA SER A 327 14.79 -15.86 -16.96
C SER A 327 14.82 -14.32 -16.91
N GLN A 328 13.72 -13.65 -17.25
CA GLN A 328 13.64 -12.19 -17.29
C GLN A 328 13.34 -11.65 -15.89
N LEU A 329 14.28 -10.90 -15.32
CA LEU A 329 14.22 -10.43 -13.93
C LEU A 329 12.91 -9.71 -13.59
N TRP A 330 12.43 -8.84 -14.46
CA TRP A 330 11.15 -8.14 -14.26
C TRP A 330 9.98 -9.11 -14.09
N PHE A 331 9.89 -10.12 -14.99
CA PHE A 331 8.80 -11.08 -14.95
C PHE A 331 8.93 -12.02 -13.77
N TRP A 332 10.16 -12.42 -13.44
CA TRP A 332 10.45 -13.21 -12.26
C TRP A 332 9.98 -12.53 -10.97
N TRP A 333 10.23 -11.23 -10.80
CA TRP A 333 9.70 -10.44 -9.67
C TRP A 333 8.18 -10.40 -9.71
N ALA A 334 7.58 -9.90 -10.80
CA ALA A 334 6.14 -9.73 -10.92
C ALA A 334 5.37 -11.05 -10.68
N TYR A 335 5.81 -12.14 -11.32
CA TYR A 335 5.23 -13.47 -11.18
C TYR A 335 5.45 -14.05 -9.76
N GLY A 336 6.64 -13.84 -9.20
CA GLY A 336 6.94 -14.20 -7.81
C GLY A 336 6.00 -13.51 -6.82
N PHE A 337 5.66 -12.24 -7.06
CA PHE A 337 4.67 -11.54 -6.25
C PHE A 337 3.30 -12.17 -6.33
N PHE A 338 2.88 -12.41 -7.57
CA PHE A 338 1.56 -12.94 -7.82
C PHE A 338 1.35 -14.29 -7.13
N LYS A 339 2.40 -15.14 -7.14
CA LYS A 339 2.43 -16.37 -6.34
C LYS A 339 2.34 -16.12 -4.83
N GLU A 340 3.11 -15.18 -4.30
CA GLU A 340 3.09 -14.87 -2.87
C GLU A 340 1.71 -14.38 -2.42
N ILE A 341 1.15 -13.40 -3.13
CA ILE A 341 -0.19 -12.84 -2.85
C ILE A 341 -1.25 -13.93 -2.90
N SER A 342 -1.23 -14.76 -3.95
CA SER A 342 -2.19 -15.83 -4.13
C SER A 342 -2.10 -16.89 -3.02
N ARG A 343 -0.90 -17.21 -2.53
CA ARG A 343 -0.70 -18.12 -1.38
C ARG A 343 -1.12 -17.48 -0.06
N THR A 344 -0.66 -16.27 0.21
CA THR A 344 -0.86 -15.57 1.49
C THR A 344 -2.33 -15.28 1.76
N TYR A 345 -3.06 -14.89 0.72
CA TYR A 345 -4.47 -14.50 0.82
C TYR A 345 -5.42 -15.55 0.25
N GLN A 346 -4.94 -16.79 0.09
CA GLN A 346 -5.71 -17.91 -0.41
C GLN A 346 -7.06 -18.07 0.32
N PRO A 347 -7.14 -18.01 1.67
CA PRO A 347 -8.40 -18.24 2.38
C PRO A 347 -9.49 -17.21 2.07
N GLN A 348 -9.10 -15.98 1.68
CA GLN A 348 -10.04 -14.94 1.29
C GLN A 348 -10.38 -15.06 -0.19
N ILE A 349 -9.38 -15.30 -1.05
CA ILE A 349 -9.54 -15.39 -2.51
C ILE A 349 -10.41 -16.59 -2.89
N SER A 350 -10.27 -17.73 -2.20
CA SER A 350 -11.06 -18.95 -2.46
C SER A 350 -12.58 -18.69 -2.40
N THR A 351 -13.03 -17.79 -1.53
CA THR A 351 -14.45 -17.48 -1.30
C THR A 351 -15.19 -16.82 -2.47
N PHE A 352 -14.49 -16.44 -3.54
CA PHE A 352 -15.08 -15.83 -4.74
C PHE A 352 -14.44 -16.34 -6.05
N MET A 353 -13.94 -17.58 -6.05
CA MET A 353 -13.27 -18.18 -7.21
C MET A 353 -14.15 -18.26 -8.45
N VAL A 354 -15.46 -18.45 -8.31
CA VAL A 354 -16.40 -18.45 -9.45
C VAL A 354 -16.39 -17.09 -10.15
N THR A 355 -16.50 -16.00 -9.38
CA THR A 355 -16.43 -14.63 -9.89
C THR A 355 -15.08 -14.36 -10.54
N LEU A 356 -13.98 -14.79 -9.89
CA LEU A 356 -12.64 -14.60 -10.40
C LEU A 356 -12.43 -15.31 -11.73
N LYS A 357 -12.84 -16.58 -11.85
CA LYS A 357 -12.76 -17.32 -13.12
C LYS A 357 -13.61 -16.72 -14.23
N THR A 358 -14.72 -16.07 -13.90
CA THR A 358 -15.63 -15.48 -14.90
C THR A 358 -15.18 -14.09 -15.35
N VAL A 359 -14.72 -13.25 -14.41
CA VAL A 359 -14.45 -11.83 -14.66
C VAL A 359 -12.98 -11.57 -14.99
N VAL A 360 -12.06 -12.34 -14.40
CA VAL A 360 -10.62 -12.10 -14.51
C VAL A 360 -9.98 -13.02 -15.55
N LEU A 361 -10.48 -14.24 -15.71
CA LEU A 361 -9.88 -15.20 -16.64
C LEU A 361 -10.57 -15.16 -18.00
N SER A 362 -9.96 -14.47 -18.96
CA SER A 362 -10.34 -14.55 -20.37
C SER A 362 -9.81 -15.83 -21.02
N PRO A 363 -10.49 -16.36 -22.07
CA PRO A 363 -9.92 -17.43 -22.90
C PRO A 363 -8.55 -17.02 -23.46
N GLY A 364 -7.57 -17.92 -23.40
CA GLY A 364 -6.22 -17.69 -23.94
C GLY A 364 -5.21 -17.04 -23.01
N ILE A 365 -5.51 -16.92 -21.70
CA ILE A 365 -4.48 -16.59 -20.70
C ILE A 365 -3.44 -17.70 -20.65
N ASP A 366 -2.18 -17.30 -20.52
CA ASP A 366 -1.04 -18.21 -20.41
C ASP A 366 -1.12 -19.16 -19.20
N ASP A 367 -0.77 -20.44 -19.42
CA ASP A 367 -0.83 -21.51 -18.43
C ASP A 367 -0.08 -21.19 -17.13
N ARG A 368 1.00 -20.40 -17.18
CA ARG A 368 1.74 -19.99 -15.98
C ARG A 368 0.87 -19.17 -15.04
N ILE A 369 0.08 -18.24 -15.59
CA ILE A 369 -0.84 -17.41 -14.81
C ILE A 369 -2.00 -18.27 -14.30
N LEU A 370 -2.54 -19.15 -15.15
CA LEU A 370 -3.61 -20.07 -14.78
C LEU A 370 -3.20 -21.00 -13.63
N ASN A 371 -1.98 -21.56 -13.67
CA ASN A 371 -1.45 -22.44 -12.64
C ASN A 371 -1.43 -21.79 -11.24
N VAL A 372 -1.15 -20.49 -11.15
CA VAL A 372 -1.19 -19.76 -9.86
C VAL A 372 -2.61 -19.64 -9.35
N ILE A 373 -3.59 -19.41 -10.24
CA ILE A 373 -5.01 -19.35 -9.88
C ILE A 373 -5.56 -20.75 -9.54
N GLU A 374 -5.10 -21.79 -10.22
CA GLU A 374 -5.45 -23.17 -9.90
C GLU A 374 -4.90 -23.61 -8.55
N MET A 375 -3.67 -23.20 -8.21
CA MET A 375 -3.09 -23.41 -6.89
C MET A 375 -3.99 -22.84 -5.78
N VAL A 376 -4.62 -21.68 -5.96
CA VAL A 376 -5.58 -21.12 -4.99
C VAL A 376 -6.77 -22.08 -4.75
N ASN A 377 -7.26 -22.78 -5.78
CA ASN A 377 -8.32 -23.79 -5.64
C ASN A 377 -7.81 -25.08 -4.97
N ALA A 378 -6.57 -25.48 -5.25
CA ALA A 378 -6.03 -26.76 -4.78
C ALA A 378 -5.85 -26.78 -3.24
N PHE A 379 -5.51 -25.64 -2.63
CA PHE A 379 -5.35 -25.54 -1.17
C PHE A 379 -6.67 -25.58 -0.38
N GLU A 380 -7.79 -25.23 -1.01
CA GLU A 380 -9.14 -25.39 -0.41
C GLU A 380 -9.46 -26.86 -0.09
N ARG A 381 -8.90 -27.78 -0.89
CA ARG A 381 -9.07 -29.22 -0.67
C ARG A 381 -8.29 -29.76 0.53
N PHE A 382 -7.21 -29.11 0.96
CA PHE A 382 -6.43 -29.58 2.11
C PHE A 382 -7.10 -29.24 3.45
N ILE A 383 -7.73 -28.07 3.56
CA ILE A 383 -8.43 -27.66 4.80
C ILE A 383 -9.71 -28.47 5.00
N ASN A 384 -10.45 -28.74 3.92
CA ASN A 384 -11.67 -29.57 4.00
C ASN A 384 -11.37 -31.08 4.12
N ALA A 385 -10.23 -31.56 3.60
CA ALA A 385 -9.83 -32.96 3.77
C ALA A 385 -9.36 -33.29 5.20
N THR A 386 -8.93 -32.31 5.98
CA THR A 386 -8.52 -32.51 7.39
C THR A 386 -9.66 -32.51 8.41
N VAL A 387 -10.90 -32.25 7.99
CA VAL A 387 -12.05 -32.17 8.92
C VAL A 387 -13.03 -33.35 8.80
N GLU A 388 -12.83 -34.29 7.86
CA GLU A 388 -13.72 -35.46 7.72
C GLU A 388 -13.06 -36.85 7.77
N ASN A 389 -11.75 -36.96 8.04
CA ASN A 389 -11.14 -38.28 8.29
C ASN A 389 -9.99 -38.18 9.29
N ASP A 390 -10.33 -37.98 10.56
CA ASP A 390 -9.75 -38.72 11.68
C ASP A 390 -10.49 -38.31 12.97
N PHE A 391 -11.24 -39.30 13.50
CA PHE A 391 -12.11 -39.36 14.69
C PHE A 391 -13.62 -39.16 14.48
#